data_AF-A0A259FNH2-F1
#
_entry.id   AF-A0A259FNH2-F1
#
_cell.length_a   1.000
_cell.length_b   1.000
_cell.length_c   1.000
_cell.angle_alpha   90.00
_cell.angle_beta   90.00
_cell.angle_gamma   90.00
#
_symmetry.space_group_name_H-M   'P 1'
#
loop_
_entity.id
_entity.type
_entity.pdbx_description
1 polymer ?
#
loop_
_entity_poly.entity_id
_entity_poly.type
_entity_poly.pdbx_seq_one_letter_code
_entity_poly.pdbx_strand_id
1 'polypeptide(L)'
;MTIKTIALSLAASAGFGLAGVASAADLHTQAISATCMSCHGPGGKSLGAIPSINGLDKDYFVKQMKDFKSGARQGTIMKRHAYGYTDAEFEAMGAYFATLK
;
A
#
# COMPACT_ATOMS: atom_id res chain seq x y z
N MET A 1 44.88 -45.36 27.07
CA MET A 1 44.22 -45.71 25.80
C MET A 1 43.15 -44.66 25.53
N THR A 2 43.49 -43.74 24.64
CA THR A 2 42.75 -42.57 24.20
C THR A 2 41.51 -42.97 23.41
N ILE A 3 40.32 -42.51 23.81
CA ILE A 3 39.15 -42.48 22.93
C ILE A 3 38.61 -41.05 22.88
N LYS A 4 38.52 -40.58 21.63
CA LYS A 4 38.22 -39.24 21.16
C LYS A 4 36.75 -38.84 21.40
N THR A 5 36.57 -37.55 21.62
CA THR A 5 35.41 -36.68 21.29
C THR A 5 34.35 -37.25 20.33
N ILE A 6 33.07 -37.16 20.70
CA ILE A 6 31.96 -36.81 19.81
C ILE A 6 30.98 -35.93 20.59
N ALA A 7 31.12 -34.61 20.48
CA ALA A 7 30.06 -33.67 20.83
C ALA A 7 29.05 -33.69 19.68
N LEU A 8 27.88 -34.29 19.92
CA LEU A 8 26.77 -34.32 18.98
C LEU A 8 26.12 -32.92 18.98
N SER A 9 26.50 -32.11 18.00
CA SER A 9 25.80 -30.89 17.62
C SER A 9 24.61 -31.23 16.70
N LEU A 10 23.72 -30.25 16.51
CA LEU A 10 22.54 -30.20 15.62
C LEU A 10 21.26 -30.84 16.20
N ALA A 11 20.11 -30.15 16.32
CA ALA A 11 19.63 -29.07 15.47
C ALA A 11 18.84 -28.02 16.28
N ALA A 12 19.27 -26.76 16.17
CA ALA A 12 18.38 -25.63 16.37
C ALA A 12 17.43 -25.58 15.17
N SER A 13 16.15 -25.91 15.39
CA SER A 13 15.07 -25.65 14.44
C SER A 13 14.76 -24.15 14.40
N ALA A 14 15.69 -23.36 13.88
CA ALA A 14 15.43 -22.01 13.42
C ALA A 14 14.97 -22.09 11.96
N GLY A 15 13.67 -22.00 11.71
CA GLY A 15 13.20 -22.10 10.33
C GLY A 15 11.69 -22.16 10.13
N PHE A 16 10.91 -21.33 10.81
CA PHE A 16 9.62 -20.90 10.27
C PHE A 16 9.69 -19.39 10.11
N GLY A 17 9.90 -18.95 8.88
CA GLY A 17 9.97 -17.53 8.54
C GLY A 17 8.65 -16.86 8.93
N LEU A 18 8.74 -15.75 9.66
CA LEU A 18 7.62 -14.84 9.84
C LEU A 18 7.26 -14.27 8.46
N ALA A 19 6.33 -14.91 7.76
CA ALA A 19 5.44 -14.16 6.88
C ALA A 19 4.68 -13.21 7.82
N GLY A 20 5.10 -11.95 7.83
CA GLY A 20 4.65 -10.94 8.79
C GLY A 20 3.13 -10.85 8.85
N VAL A 21 2.60 -10.85 10.07
CA VAL A 21 1.19 -10.52 10.30
C VAL A 21 0.98 -9.08 9.84
N ALA A 22 0.15 -8.86 8.82
CA ALA A 22 -0.16 -7.50 8.37
C ALA A 22 -0.74 -6.70 9.55
N SER A 23 -0.22 -5.50 9.77
CA SER A 23 -0.69 -4.66 10.88
C SER A 23 -2.11 -4.16 10.61
N ALA A 24 -2.81 -3.71 11.66
CA ALA A 24 -4.12 -3.08 11.50
C ALA A 24 -4.07 -1.86 10.55
N ALA A 25 -2.95 -1.14 10.52
CA ALA A 25 -2.73 -0.02 9.61
C ALA A 25 -2.57 -0.47 8.14
N ASP A 26 -1.93 -1.62 7.91
CA ASP A 26 -1.79 -2.20 6.57
C ASP A 26 -3.15 -2.65 6.03
N LEU A 27 -3.95 -3.30 6.88
CA LEU A 27 -5.32 -3.72 6.53
C LEU A 27 -6.22 -2.52 6.25
N HIS A 28 -6.15 -1.46 7.08
CA HIS A 28 -6.90 -0.22 6.85
C HIS A 28 -6.54 0.42 5.51
N THR A 29 -5.24 0.57 5.24
CA THR A 29 -4.74 1.15 3.98
C THR A 29 -5.23 0.34 2.78
N GLN A 30 -5.11 -0.99 2.85
CA GLN A 30 -5.58 -1.87 1.79
C GLN A 30 -7.09 -1.73 1.55
N ALA A 31 -7.88 -1.67 2.62
CA ALA A 31 -9.33 -1.54 2.53
C ALA A 31 -9.74 -0.22 1.86
N ILE A 32 -9.18 0.92 2.28
CA ILE A 32 -9.52 2.22 1.69
C ILE A 32 -9.03 2.33 0.24
N SER A 33 -7.82 1.83 -0.08
CA SER A 33 -7.28 1.86 -1.44
C SER A 33 -8.05 0.97 -2.42
N ALA A 34 -8.59 -0.16 -1.96
CA ALA A 34 -9.39 -1.05 -2.79
C ALA A 34 -10.65 -0.37 -3.33
N THR A 35 -11.27 0.52 -2.55
CA THR A 35 -12.48 1.25 -2.98
C THR A 35 -12.23 2.13 -4.21
N CYS A 36 -11.01 2.62 -4.39
CA CYS A 36 -10.63 3.49 -5.52
C CYS A 36 -10.72 2.75 -6.86
N MET A 37 -10.53 1.44 -6.87
CA MET A 37 -10.56 0.61 -8.08
C MET A 37 -11.96 0.51 -8.70
N SER A 38 -13.02 0.81 -7.94
CA SER A 38 -14.39 0.87 -8.48
C SER A 38 -14.54 1.87 -9.63
N CYS A 39 -13.76 2.95 -9.60
CA CYS A 39 -13.73 3.97 -10.65
C CYS A 39 -12.44 3.95 -11.46
N HIS A 40 -11.29 3.73 -10.80
CA HIS A 40 -9.97 3.77 -11.45
C HIS A 40 -9.56 2.44 -12.10
N GLY A 41 -10.48 1.47 -12.12
CA GLY A 41 -10.33 0.17 -12.78
C GLY A 41 -9.63 -0.89 -11.91
N PRO A 42 -9.77 -2.18 -12.28
CA PRO A 42 -9.11 -3.27 -11.59
C PRO A 42 -7.59 -3.08 -11.54
N GLY A 43 -6.99 -3.26 -10.36
CA GLY A 43 -5.55 -3.01 -10.18
C GLY A 43 -5.15 -1.54 -10.29
N GLY A 44 -6.10 -0.60 -10.34
CA GLY A 44 -5.84 0.83 -10.58
C GLY A 44 -5.55 1.16 -12.05
N LYS A 45 -5.79 0.20 -12.96
CA LYS A 45 -5.65 0.36 -14.41
C LYS A 45 -7.00 0.68 -15.02
N SER A 46 -7.18 1.94 -15.41
CA SER A 46 -8.41 2.36 -16.09
C SER A 46 -8.38 1.95 -17.57
N LEU A 47 -9.55 1.67 -18.12
CA LEU A 47 -9.77 1.38 -19.54
C LEU A 47 -10.49 2.52 -20.29
N GLY A 48 -10.74 3.65 -19.61
CA GLY A 48 -11.56 4.75 -20.14
C GLY A 48 -11.07 6.13 -19.72
N ALA A 49 -12.01 7.08 -19.61
CA ALA A 49 -11.69 8.49 -19.36
C ALA A 49 -11.19 8.79 -17.93
N ILE A 50 -11.46 7.91 -16.97
CA ILE A 50 -10.92 8.04 -15.60
C ILE A 50 -9.43 7.69 -15.66
N PRO A 51 -8.52 8.45 -15.02
CA PRO A 51 -7.10 8.17 -15.10
C PRO A 51 -6.73 6.90 -14.31
N SER A 52 -5.74 6.16 -14.81
CA SER A 52 -5.10 5.09 -14.03
C SER A 52 -4.33 5.67 -12.84
N ILE A 53 -4.28 4.91 -11.76
CA ILE A 53 -3.59 5.27 -10.51
C ILE A 53 -2.50 4.27 -10.10
N ASN A 54 -2.41 3.13 -10.78
CA ASN A 54 -1.33 2.17 -10.55
C ASN A 54 0.03 2.75 -10.93
N GLY A 55 1.04 2.52 -10.09
CA GLY A 55 2.41 2.96 -10.33
C GLY A 55 2.60 4.47 -10.30
N LEU A 56 1.63 5.23 -9.81
CA LEU A 56 1.82 6.65 -9.55
C LEU A 56 2.89 6.83 -8.49
N ASP A 57 3.75 7.83 -8.70
CA ASP A 57 4.66 8.29 -7.67
C ASP A 57 3.86 8.72 -6.42
N LYS A 58 4.39 8.37 -5.25
CA LYS A 58 3.74 8.60 -3.96
C LYS A 58 3.51 10.09 -3.73
N ASP A 59 4.54 10.91 -3.91
CA ASP A 59 4.49 12.35 -3.62
C ASP A 59 3.56 13.05 -4.61
N TYR A 60 3.57 12.59 -5.87
CA TYR A 60 2.59 13.02 -6.86
C TYR A 60 1.16 12.72 -6.40
N PHE A 61 0.86 11.48 -5.99
CA PHE A 61 -0.48 11.11 -5.51
C PHE A 61 -0.93 11.97 -4.33
N VAL A 62 -0.07 12.13 -3.32
CA VAL A 62 -0.35 12.95 -2.14
C VAL A 62 -0.65 14.38 -2.54
N LYS A 63 0.18 14.97 -3.43
CA LYS A 63 -0.05 16.32 -3.94
C LYS A 63 -1.42 16.43 -4.61
N GLN A 64 -1.77 15.48 -5.48
CA GLN A 64 -3.07 15.51 -6.16
C GLN A 64 -4.24 15.47 -5.18
N MET A 65 -4.18 14.61 -4.16
CA MET A 65 -5.23 14.49 -3.16
C MET A 65 -5.37 15.76 -2.31
N LYS A 66 -4.25 16.38 -1.91
CA LYS A 66 -4.25 17.69 -1.21
C LYS A 66 -4.79 18.81 -2.09
N ASP A 67 -4.45 18.82 -3.38
CA ASP A 67 -4.95 19.80 -4.33
C ASP A 67 -6.47 19.63 -4.56
N PHE A 68 -6.98 18.40 -4.62
CA PHE A 68 -8.42 18.15 -4.68
C PHE A 68 -9.15 18.56 -3.39
N LYS A 69 -8.57 18.27 -2.23
CA LYS A 69 -9.16 18.61 -0.91
C LYS A 69 -9.23 20.12 -0.69
N SER A 70 -8.18 20.85 -1.04
CA SER A 70 -8.14 22.32 -0.97
C SER A 70 -8.97 23.00 -2.06
N GLY A 71 -9.22 22.30 -3.17
CA GLY A 71 -9.86 22.86 -4.36
C GLY A 71 -8.91 23.56 -5.32
N ALA A 72 -7.59 23.51 -5.07
CA ALA A 72 -6.57 23.97 -6.01
C ALA A 72 -6.61 23.17 -7.33
N ARG A 73 -6.98 21.89 -7.26
CA ARG A 73 -7.31 21.07 -8.44
C ARG A 73 -8.81 20.84 -8.52
N GLN A 74 -9.38 21.19 -9.66
CA GLN A 74 -10.78 20.88 -9.97
C GLN A 74 -10.93 19.41 -10.37
N GLY A 75 -12.02 18.79 -9.91
CA GLY A 75 -12.39 17.43 -10.27
C GLY A 75 -13.90 17.26 -10.10
N THR A 76 -14.50 16.37 -10.90
CA THR A 76 -15.95 16.11 -10.87
C THR A 76 -16.42 15.58 -9.52
N ILE A 77 -15.70 14.57 -9.01
CA ILE A 77 -16.06 13.87 -7.76
C ILE A 77 -14.90 13.81 -6.75
N MET A 78 -13.65 13.89 -7.21
CA MET A 78 -12.47 13.65 -6.37
C MET A 78 -12.33 14.62 -5.20
N LYS A 79 -12.82 15.86 -5.31
CA LYS A 79 -12.89 16.78 -4.16
C LYS A 79 -13.69 16.18 -3.00
N ARG A 80 -14.86 15.58 -3.28
CA ARG A 80 -15.71 14.96 -2.25
C ARG A 80 -15.02 13.76 -1.62
N HIS A 81 -14.35 12.92 -2.41
CA HIS A 81 -13.59 11.78 -1.88
C HIS A 81 -12.38 12.23 -1.06
N ALA A 82 -11.63 13.23 -1.51
CA ALA A 82 -10.46 13.72 -0.80
C ALA A 82 -10.80 14.29 0.59
N TYR A 83 -12.00 14.84 0.80
CA TYR A 83 -12.44 15.25 2.14
C TYR A 83 -12.60 14.09 3.13
N GLY A 84 -12.87 12.87 2.64
CA GLY A 84 -13.11 11.70 3.48
C GLY A 84 -11.84 11.10 4.10
N TYR A 85 -10.65 11.58 3.73
CA TYR A 85 -9.38 11.03 4.17
C TYR A 85 -8.49 12.08 4.81
N THR A 86 -7.62 11.61 5.69
CA THR A 86 -6.56 12.35 6.36
C THR A 86 -5.31 12.42 5.49
N ASP A 87 -4.40 13.34 5.84
CA ASP A 87 -3.12 13.45 5.14
C ASP A 87 -2.27 12.20 5.31
N ALA A 88 -2.32 11.55 6.48
CA ALA A 88 -1.64 10.28 6.72
C ALA A 88 -2.17 9.15 5.82
N GLU A 89 -3.48 9.11 5.57
CA GLU A 89 -4.07 8.16 4.65
C GLU A 89 -3.71 8.47 3.18
N PHE A 90 -3.53 9.74 2.80
CA PHE A 90 -2.99 10.06 1.48
C PHE A 90 -1.58 9.50 1.29
N GLU A 91 -0.73 9.64 2.30
CA GLU A 91 0.64 9.08 2.27
C GLU A 91 0.62 7.56 2.15
N ALA A 92 -0.24 6.89 2.93
CA ALA A 92 -0.38 5.44 2.92
C ALA A 92 -0.94 4.92 1.59
N MET A 93 -2.00 5.56 1.06
CA MET A 93 -2.56 5.22 -0.24
C MET A 93 -1.58 5.48 -1.38
N GLY A 94 -0.84 6.59 -1.33
CA GLY A 94 0.20 6.90 -2.32
C GLY A 94 1.29 5.84 -2.34
N ALA A 95 1.77 5.40 -1.17
CA ALA A 95 2.72 4.31 -1.06
C ALA A 95 2.13 3.00 -1.61
N TYR A 96 0.88 2.68 -1.29
CA TYR A 96 0.20 1.50 -1.81
C TYR A 96 0.12 1.52 -3.35
N PHE A 97 -0.37 2.61 -3.94
CA PHE A 97 -0.56 2.71 -5.39
C PHE A 97 0.76 2.69 -6.17
N ALA A 98 1.84 3.22 -5.59
CA ALA A 98 3.18 3.13 -6.17
C ALA A 98 3.69 1.68 -6.31
N THR A 99 3.21 0.75 -5.49
CA THR A 99 3.58 -0.68 -5.60
C THR A 99 2.84 -1.43 -6.70
N LEU A 100 1.69 -0.91 -7.15
CA LEU A 100 0.88 -1.55 -8.19
C LEU A 100 1.54 -1.38 -9.56
N LYS A 101 1.52 -2.43 -10.38
CA LYS A 101 2.07 -2.40 -11.74
C LYS A 101 1.02 -2.51 -12.80
#